data_AF-A0AB38RLU9-F1
#
_entry.id   AF-A0AB38RLU9-F1
#
_cell.length_a   1.000
_cell.length_b   1.000
_cell.length_c   1.000
_cell.angle_alpha   90.00
_cell.angle_beta   90.00
_cell.angle_gamma   90.00
#
_symmetry.space_group_name_H-M   'P 1'
#
loop_
_entity.id
_entity.type
_entity.pdbx_description
1 polymer ?
#
loop_
_entity_poly.entity_id
_entity_poly.type
_entity_poly.pdbx_seq_one_letter_code
_entity_poly.pdbx_strand_id
1 'polypeptide(L)'
;MANTRDGLAAARARGRKGGRPPKLTDDQIALAQQLYDAGEKTVAQIAAMLNVPRTTVYGHLNKRAPATSAPTDSVSTVAVVPVAAVRTSRICPSCGYEPSTRAEAAHQRGDLAVIWLHPHTDNPADPGAVLARSHCHQCEPGPPAFDVACTVCGDGPILAGDFAQTARSGTLPDPVQQWLTASGWTVLPELRCPDHT
;
A
#
# COMPACT_ATOMS: atom_id res chain seq x y z
N MET A 1 -23.75 -30.26 -10.46
CA MET A 1 -22.29 -30.22 -10.20
C MET A 1 -22.05 -29.42 -8.92
N ALA A 2 -22.04 -30.07 -7.75
CA ALA A 2 -21.86 -29.42 -6.46
C ALA A 2 -20.96 -30.30 -5.59
N ASN A 3 -19.65 -30.01 -5.58
CA ASN A 3 -18.66 -30.59 -4.66
C ASN A 3 -17.45 -29.67 -4.44
N THR A 4 -17.37 -28.54 -5.15
CA THR A 4 -16.21 -27.63 -5.10
C THR A 4 -16.10 -26.90 -3.76
N ARG A 5 -17.23 -26.54 -3.14
CA ARG A 5 -17.25 -25.82 -1.86
C ARG A 5 -16.93 -26.72 -0.67
N ASP A 6 -17.49 -27.94 -0.65
CA ASP A 6 -17.19 -28.92 0.40
C ASP A 6 -15.75 -29.44 0.30
N GLY A 7 -15.22 -29.61 -0.91
CA GLY A 7 -13.80 -29.94 -1.12
C GLY A 7 -12.86 -28.86 -0.59
N LEU A 8 -13.17 -27.58 -0.83
CA LEU A 8 -12.41 -26.45 -0.28
C LEU A 8 -12.53 -26.35 1.24
N ALA A 9 -13.71 -26.55 1.80
CA ALA A 9 -13.93 -26.55 3.25
C ALA A 9 -13.17 -27.69 3.93
N ALA A 10 -13.22 -28.91 3.38
CA ALA A 10 -12.49 -30.06 3.88
C ALA A 10 -10.96 -29.91 3.72
N ALA A 11 -10.48 -29.18 2.71
CA ALA A 11 -9.06 -28.86 2.56
C ALA A 11 -8.60 -27.84 3.62
N ARG A 12 -9.41 -26.80 3.89
CA ARG A 12 -9.14 -25.82 4.96
C ARG A 12 -9.15 -26.47 6.35
N ALA A 13 -10.11 -27.36 6.63
CA ALA A 13 -10.18 -28.12 7.87
C ALA A 13 -8.95 -29.01 8.11
N ARG A 14 -8.30 -29.47 7.02
CA ARG A 14 -7.04 -30.21 7.03
C ARG A 14 -5.79 -29.31 7.09
N GLY A 15 -5.95 -28.02 7.34
CA GLY A 15 -4.86 -27.06 7.47
C GLY A 15 -4.19 -26.67 6.15
N ARG A 16 -4.72 -27.08 4.99
CA ARG A 16 -4.21 -26.59 3.70
C ARG A 16 -4.69 -25.16 3.48
N LYS A 17 -3.76 -24.21 3.61
CA LYS A 17 -3.92 -22.84 3.12
C LYS A 17 -3.85 -22.87 1.60
N GLY A 18 -5.02 -22.86 0.94
CA GLY A 18 -5.11 -22.71 -0.51
C GLY A 18 -4.85 -21.26 -0.91
N GLY A 19 -3.87 -21.03 -1.79
CA GLY A 19 -3.51 -19.71 -2.29
C GLY A 19 -2.21 -19.76 -3.10
N ARG A 20 -1.94 -18.72 -3.88
CA ARG A 20 -0.62 -18.53 -4.52
C ARG A 20 0.42 -18.32 -3.40
N PRO A 21 1.57 -19.01 -3.41
CA PRO A 21 2.61 -18.80 -2.41
C PRO A 21 3.05 -17.32 -2.38
N PRO A 22 3.36 -16.78 -1.20
CA PRO A 22 3.81 -15.40 -1.07
C PRO A 22 5.09 -15.18 -1.88
N LYS A 23 5.21 -14.00 -2.49
CA LYS A 23 6.37 -13.64 -3.33
C LYS A 23 7.65 -13.38 -2.52
N LEU A 24 7.52 -13.15 -1.21
CA LEU A 24 8.62 -12.92 -0.28
C LEU A 24 8.64 -14.03 0.77
N THR A 25 9.85 -14.45 1.15
CA THR A 25 10.07 -15.31 2.32
C THR A 25 10.05 -14.48 3.61
N ASP A 26 9.79 -15.13 4.74
CA ASP A 26 9.78 -14.46 6.06
C ASP A 26 11.11 -13.76 6.36
N ASP A 27 12.24 -14.34 5.93
CA ASP A 27 13.57 -13.73 6.06
C ASP A 27 13.72 -12.45 5.22
N GLN A 28 13.18 -12.44 3.99
CA GLN A 28 13.19 -11.26 3.13
C GLN A 28 12.31 -10.15 3.69
N ILE A 29 11.19 -10.50 4.34
CA ILE A 29 10.31 -9.56 5.03
C ILE A 29 11.03 -8.95 6.24
N ALA A 30 11.71 -9.77 7.05
CA ALA A 30 12.48 -9.29 8.19
C ALA A 30 13.62 -8.34 7.76
N LEU A 31 14.33 -8.68 6.68
CA LEU A 31 15.37 -7.84 6.10
C LEU A 31 14.79 -6.52 5.54
N ALA A 32 13.66 -6.58 4.84
CA ALA A 32 12.97 -5.38 4.34
C ALA A 32 12.59 -4.45 5.48
N GLN A 33 12.04 -5.01 6.57
CA GLN A 33 11.65 -4.25 7.76
C GLN A 33 12.88 -3.62 8.43
N GLN A 34 13.98 -4.36 8.60
CA GLN A 34 15.21 -3.82 9.19
C GLN A 34 15.78 -2.65 8.39
N LEU A 35 15.83 -2.76 7.06
CA LEU A 35 16.33 -1.70 6.18
C LEU A 35 15.43 -0.47 6.20
N TYR A 36 14.11 -0.68 6.30
CA TYR A 36 13.13 0.38 6.42
C TYR A 36 13.22 1.08 7.78
N ASP A 37 13.30 0.32 8.88
CA ASP A 37 13.41 0.83 10.25
C ASP A 37 14.72 1.58 10.47
N ALA A 38 15.80 1.15 9.83
CA ALA A 38 17.10 1.83 9.85
C ALA A 38 17.10 3.16 9.08
N GLY A 39 16.12 3.40 8.21
CA GLY A 39 16.05 4.59 7.36
C GLY A 39 17.20 4.70 6.34
N GLU A 40 18.01 3.65 6.19
CA GLU A 40 19.19 3.66 5.33
C GLU A 40 18.86 3.51 3.84
N LYS A 41 17.67 2.96 3.53
CA LYS A 41 17.21 2.66 2.17
C LYS A 41 15.76 3.05 2.01
N THR A 42 15.44 3.65 0.87
CA THR A 42 14.03 3.94 0.51
C THR A 42 13.30 2.64 0.17
N VAL A 43 11.98 2.63 0.30
CA VAL A 43 11.14 1.46 -0.07
C VAL A 43 11.37 1.05 -1.52
N ALA A 44 11.67 2.00 -2.42
CA ALA A 44 12.07 1.73 -3.80
C ALA A 44 13.35 0.89 -3.89
N GLN A 45 14.37 1.27 -3.12
CA GLN A 45 15.65 0.57 -3.09
C GLN A 45 15.49 -0.82 -2.46
N ILE A 46 14.70 -0.94 -1.41
CA ILE A 46 14.39 -2.23 -0.78
C ILE A 46 13.64 -3.15 -1.76
N ALA A 47 12.65 -2.61 -2.48
CA ALA A 47 11.91 -3.34 -3.52
C ALA A 47 12.82 -3.81 -4.65
N ALA A 48 13.74 -2.95 -5.12
CA ALA A 48 14.72 -3.29 -6.14
C ALA A 48 15.70 -4.37 -5.66
N MET A 49 16.19 -4.29 -4.41
CA MET A 49 17.09 -5.29 -3.81
C MET A 49 16.43 -6.66 -3.69
N LEU A 50 15.13 -6.69 -3.37
CA LEU A 50 14.37 -7.92 -3.21
C LEU A 50 13.72 -8.40 -4.51
N ASN A 51 13.91 -7.68 -5.61
CA ASN A 51 13.32 -7.94 -6.93
C ASN A 51 11.79 -8.15 -6.88
N VAL A 52 11.11 -7.36 -6.05
CA VAL A 52 9.66 -7.39 -5.89
C VAL A 52 9.07 -6.00 -6.13
N PRO A 53 7.81 -5.90 -6.59
CA PRO A 53 7.17 -4.61 -6.70
C PRO A 53 6.97 -4.00 -5.31
N ARG A 54 6.99 -2.67 -5.24
CA ARG A 54 6.87 -1.89 -4.00
C ARG A 54 5.61 -2.20 -3.21
N THR A 55 4.51 -2.54 -3.88
CA THR A 55 3.26 -3.02 -3.25
C THR A 55 3.50 -4.21 -2.33
N THR A 56 4.35 -5.15 -2.77
CA THR A 56 4.73 -6.32 -1.98
C THR A 56 5.53 -5.88 -0.76
N VAL A 57 6.43 -4.91 -0.89
CA VAL A 57 7.19 -4.38 0.25
C VAL A 57 6.26 -3.66 1.24
N TYR A 58 5.41 -2.75 0.77
CA TYR A 58 4.45 -2.02 1.63
C TYR A 58 3.50 -2.95 2.38
N GLY A 59 3.03 -4.03 1.76
CA GLY A 59 2.16 -5.00 2.45
C GLY A 59 2.89 -5.70 3.60
N HIS A 60 4.20 -5.88 3.52
CA HIS A 60 4.98 -6.56 4.55
C HIS A 60 5.69 -5.63 5.55
N LEU A 61 5.72 -4.33 5.29
CA LEU A 61 6.23 -3.33 6.22
C LEU A 61 5.18 -3.02 7.30
N ASN A 62 5.44 -3.47 8.53
CA ASN A 62 4.72 -2.98 9.69
C ASN A 62 5.17 -1.54 9.94
N LYS A 63 4.32 -0.55 9.63
CA LYS A 63 4.50 0.83 10.10
C LYS A 63 4.58 0.84 11.63
N ARG A 64 5.78 0.80 12.17
CA ARG A 64 6.09 1.31 13.50
C ARG A 64 6.90 2.58 13.27
N ALA A 65 6.33 3.71 13.67
CA ALA A 65 7.08 4.95 13.83
C ALA A 65 8.38 4.65 14.60
N PRO A 66 9.52 5.29 14.26
CA PRO A 66 10.82 4.95 14.82
C PRO A 66 10.75 5.10 16.34
N ALA A 67 10.71 3.96 17.03
CA ALA A 67 10.73 3.91 18.48
C ALA A 67 12.19 3.89 18.92
N THR A 68 12.69 5.08 19.22
CA THR A 68 13.86 5.28 20.09
C THR A 68 13.72 4.44 21.37
N SER A 69 14.86 3.89 21.77
CA SER A 69 15.17 2.93 22.82
C SER A 69 14.53 3.15 24.22
N ALA A 70 14.38 2.02 24.94
CA ALA A 70 13.92 1.74 26.31
C ALA A 70 14.55 2.60 27.46
N PRO A 71 14.20 2.47 28.79
CA PRO A 71 13.44 1.41 29.49
C PRO A 71 12.41 1.84 30.60
N THR A 72 11.69 0.82 31.09
CA THR A 72 11.05 0.58 32.41
C THR A 72 10.69 1.76 33.32
N ASP A 73 9.40 2.02 33.54
CA ASP A 73 8.71 1.63 34.79
C ASP A 73 7.22 1.95 34.76
N SER A 74 6.45 1.12 35.44
CA SER A 74 4.99 1.13 35.46
C SER A 74 4.49 2.04 36.58
N VAL A 75 3.69 3.08 36.28
CA VAL A 75 2.54 3.47 37.12
C VAL A 75 1.47 4.15 36.27
N SER A 76 0.23 3.67 36.41
CA SER A 76 -1.02 4.33 36.01
C SER A 76 -1.04 5.82 36.32
N THR A 77 -1.72 6.62 35.49
CA THR A 77 -2.81 7.55 35.90
C THR A 77 -3.19 8.46 34.72
N VAL A 78 -4.49 8.45 34.40
CA VAL A 78 -5.29 9.30 33.48
C VAL A 78 -4.70 9.58 32.09
N ALA A 79 -5.05 8.75 31.11
CA ALA A 79 -4.81 9.05 29.71
C ALA A 79 -5.95 9.90 29.13
N VAL A 80 -5.61 11.16 28.87
CA VAL A 80 -6.28 12.06 27.93
C VAL A 80 -6.55 11.31 26.63
N VAL A 81 -7.78 11.39 26.13
CA VAL A 81 -8.19 10.78 24.85
C VAL A 81 -7.30 11.35 23.74
N PRO A 82 -6.46 10.54 23.05
CA PRO A 82 -5.81 11.02 21.85
C PRO A 82 -6.87 11.09 20.75
N VAL A 83 -6.93 12.24 20.09
CA VAL A 83 -7.70 12.45 18.85
C VAL A 83 -7.40 11.28 17.91
N ALA A 84 -8.46 10.55 17.58
CA ALA A 84 -8.38 9.29 16.86
C ALA A 84 -7.60 9.47 15.56
N ALA A 85 -6.44 8.80 15.47
CA ALA A 85 -5.86 8.44 14.19
C ALA A 85 -6.99 7.79 13.37
N VAL A 86 -7.34 8.41 12.25
CA VAL A 86 -8.35 7.91 11.31
C VAL A 86 -8.06 6.44 11.09
N ARG A 87 -8.89 5.55 11.66
CA ARG A 87 -8.68 4.11 11.61
C ARG A 87 -8.92 3.73 10.16
N THR A 88 -7.85 3.57 9.38
CA THR A 88 -7.96 2.98 8.04
C THR A 88 -8.73 1.68 8.21
N SER A 89 -9.91 1.62 7.58
CA SER A 89 -10.84 0.51 7.71
C SER A 89 -10.09 -0.79 7.47
N ARG A 90 -10.22 -1.76 8.38
CA ARG A 90 -9.62 -3.09 8.20
C ARG A 90 -10.33 -3.88 7.09
N ILE A 91 -11.49 -3.41 6.65
CA ILE A 91 -12.32 -4.02 5.62
C ILE A 91 -11.90 -3.43 4.27
N CYS A 92 -11.65 -4.28 3.28
CA CYS A 92 -11.34 -3.81 1.94
C CYS A 92 -12.58 -3.12 1.32
N PRO A 93 -12.48 -1.87 0.83
CA PRO A 93 -13.61 -1.18 0.23
C PRO A 93 -14.01 -1.76 -1.14
N SER A 94 -13.13 -2.53 -1.79
CA SER A 94 -13.41 -3.15 -3.10
C SER A 94 -14.15 -4.48 -3.00
N CYS A 95 -13.78 -5.35 -2.06
CA CYS A 95 -14.33 -6.71 -1.97
C CYS A 95 -14.99 -7.05 -0.63
N GLY A 96 -14.90 -6.18 0.37
CA GLY A 96 -15.42 -6.45 1.71
C GLY A 96 -14.62 -7.47 2.52
N TYR A 97 -13.43 -7.89 2.06
CA TYR A 97 -12.61 -8.84 2.82
C TYR A 97 -12.25 -8.30 4.21
N GLU A 98 -12.56 -9.11 5.22
CA GLU A 98 -12.27 -8.85 6.62
C GLU A 98 -11.17 -9.79 7.11
N PRO A 99 -10.06 -9.25 7.67
CA PRO A 99 -8.93 -10.05 8.08
C PRO A 99 -9.26 -10.84 9.35
N SER A 100 -8.97 -12.15 9.33
CA SER A 100 -9.28 -13.06 10.42
C SER A 100 -8.19 -13.13 11.48
N THR A 101 -6.97 -12.71 11.12
CA THR A 101 -5.81 -12.70 12.01
C THR A 101 -5.21 -11.30 12.15
N ARG A 102 -4.46 -11.07 13.24
CA ARG A 102 -3.74 -9.81 13.44
C ARG A 102 -2.71 -9.55 12.35
N ALA A 103 -2.04 -10.59 11.86
CA ALA A 103 -1.05 -10.48 10.79
C ALA A 103 -1.71 -10.06 9.46
N GLU A 104 -2.83 -10.70 9.09
CA GLU A 104 -3.64 -10.29 7.92
C GLU A 104 -4.14 -8.85 8.07
N ALA A 105 -4.59 -8.46 9.27
CA ALA A 105 -5.05 -7.10 9.54
C ALA A 105 -3.92 -6.06 9.51
N ALA A 106 -2.66 -6.47 9.70
CA ALA A 106 -1.51 -5.58 9.56
C ALA A 106 -1.16 -5.40 8.08
N HIS A 107 -1.07 -6.50 7.33
CA HIS A 107 -0.83 -6.51 5.89
C HIS A 107 -1.88 -5.66 5.14
N GLN A 108 -3.16 -5.94 5.40
CA GLN A 108 -4.26 -5.24 4.76
C GLN A 108 -4.28 -3.74 5.08
N ARG A 109 -3.84 -3.33 6.28
CA ARG A 109 -3.69 -1.89 6.59
C ARG A 109 -2.55 -1.25 5.80
N GLY A 110 -1.47 -1.99 5.54
CA GLY A 110 -0.38 -1.57 4.67
C GLY A 110 -0.88 -1.36 3.24
N ASP A 111 -1.54 -2.37 2.67
CA ASP A 111 -2.10 -2.30 1.31
C ASP A 111 -3.09 -1.13 1.16
N LEU A 112 -4.01 -0.99 2.12
CA LEU A 112 -5.03 0.07 2.10
C LEU A 112 -4.46 1.47 2.37
N ALA A 113 -3.23 1.58 2.88
CA ALA A 113 -2.56 2.87 3.00
C ALA A 113 -1.98 3.36 1.67
N VAL A 114 -1.90 2.50 0.65
CA VAL A 114 -1.46 2.89 -0.70
C VAL A 114 -2.65 3.46 -1.46
N ILE A 115 -2.47 4.67 -2.02
CA ILE A 115 -3.43 5.30 -2.91
C ILE A 115 -3.12 4.91 -4.35
N TRP A 116 -4.13 4.37 -5.03
CA TRP A 116 -4.10 4.08 -6.45
C TRP A 116 -4.93 5.11 -7.23
N LEU A 117 -4.36 5.66 -8.30
CA LEU A 117 -4.99 6.63 -9.17
C LEU A 117 -5.46 5.95 -10.46
N HIS A 118 -6.78 5.95 -10.66
CA HIS A 118 -7.44 5.35 -11.82
C HIS A 118 -8.03 6.43 -12.72
N PRO A 119 -8.08 6.21 -14.04
CA PRO A 119 -8.84 7.05 -14.94
C PRO A 119 -10.34 6.95 -14.63
N HIS A 120 -11.02 8.07 -14.50
CA HIS A 120 -12.47 8.12 -14.33
C HIS A 120 -13.19 8.00 -15.67
N THR A 121 -13.20 6.81 -16.26
CA THR A 121 -13.81 6.58 -17.59
C THR A 121 -15.33 6.75 -17.60
N ASP A 122 -15.99 6.68 -16.44
CA ASP A 122 -17.45 6.68 -16.34
C ASP A 122 -18.07 8.07 -16.12
N ASN A 123 -17.29 9.15 -16.09
CA ASN A 123 -17.82 10.51 -15.92
C ASN A 123 -17.81 11.26 -17.25
N PRO A 124 -18.95 11.38 -17.96
CA PRO A 124 -19.03 12.13 -19.22
C PRO A 124 -18.82 13.63 -19.06
N ALA A 125 -18.86 14.18 -17.84
CA ALA A 125 -18.59 15.60 -17.57
C ALA A 125 -17.10 15.92 -17.34
N ASP A 126 -16.28 14.92 -17.00
CA ASP A 126 -14.84 15.07 -16.84
C ASP A 126 -14.13 13.73 -17.19
N PRO A 127 -13.92 13.45 -18.48
CA PRO A 127 -13.26 12.22 -18.94
C PRO A 127 -11.77 12.15 -18.55
N GLY A 128 -11.22 13.18 -17.90
CA GLY A 128 -9.88 13.20 -17.33
C GLY A 128 -9.83 12.98 -15.82
N ALA A 129 -10.96 12.96 -15.11
CA ALA A 129 -10.96 12.93 -13.66
C ALA A 129 -10.14 11.75 -13.09
N VAL A 130 -9.43 12.02 -11.99
CA VAL A 130 -8.64 11.01 -11.29
C VAL A 130 -9.48 10.41 -10.16
N LEU A 131 -9.64 9.09 -10.17
CA LEU A 131 -10.26 8.33 -9.08
C LEU A 131 -9.18 7.76 -8.16
N ALA A 132 -9.06 8.34 -6.97
CA ALA A 132 -8.22 7.80 -5.89
C ALA A 132 -8.95 6.64 -5.18
N ARG A 133 -8.32 5.46 -5.14
CA ARG A 133 -8.86 4.25 -4.49
C ARG A 133 -7.76 3.52 -3.72
N SER A 134 -8.16 2.73 -2.72
CA SER A 134 -7.27 1.82 -1.99
C SER A 134 -7.75 0.40 -2.16
N HIS A 135 -6.82 -0.54 -2.29
CA HIS A 135 -7.11 -1.95 -2.55
C HIS A 135 -6.42 -2.82 -1.51
N CYS A 136 -7.00 -3.98 -1.17
CA CYS A 136 -6.23 -5.02 -0.49
C CYS A 136 -5.37 -5.76 -1.52
N HIS A 137 -4.39 -6.55 -1.07
CA HIS A 137 -3.54 -7.37 -1.93
C HIS A 137 -4.28 -8.16 -3.03
N GLN A 138 -5.47 -8.70 -2.71
CA GLN A 138 -6.25 -9.51 -3.65
C GLN A 138 -7.01 -8.68 -4.70
N CYS A 139 -7.25 -7.40 -4.41
CA CYS A 139 -7.99 -6.46 -5.26
C CYS A 139 -7.06 -5.47 -5.98
N GLU A 140 -5.75 -5.56 -5.75
CA GLU A 140 -4.79 -4.73 -6.46
C GLU A 140 -5.02 -4.89 -7.97
N PRO A 141 -5.12 -3.77 -8.70
CA PRO A 141 -5.23 -3.85 -10.15
C PRO A 141 -3.95 -4.49 -10.70
N GLY A 142 -4.14 -5.38 -11.68
CA GLY A 142 -3.03 -5.99 -12.40
C GLY A 142 -2.22 -4.93 -13.19
N PRO A 143 -1.03 -5.31 -13.71
CA PRO A 143 -0.27 -4.42 -14.57
C PRO A 143 -1.10 -3.98 -15.81
N PRO A 144 -0.92 -2.74 -16.30
CA PRO A 144 0.17 -1.83 -15.97
C PRO A 144 -0.05 -1.04 -14.66
N ALA A 145 1.03 -0.93 -13.89
CA ALA A 145 1.13 -0.11 -12.68
C ALA A 145 2.42 0.75 -12.77
N PHE A 146 2.34 2.00 -12.31
CA PHE A 146 3.47 2.92 -12.30
C PHE A 146 3.54 3.66 -10.96
N ASP A 147 4.67 3.54 -10.27
CA ASP A 147 4.89 4.22 -8.99
C ASP A 147 5.24 5.69 -9.22
N VAL A 148 4.40 6.60 -8.72
CA VAL A 148 4.79 8.00 -8.55
C VAL A 148 5.51 8.10 -7.22
N ALA A 149 6.80 8.41 -7.23
CA ALA A 149 7.62 8.45 -6.02
C ALA A 149 8.16 9.86 -5.78
N CYS A 150 8.06 10.32 -4.53
CA CYS A 150 8.78 11.49 -4.07
C CYS A 150 10.29 11.26 -4.20
N THR A 151 11.04 12.23 -4.69
CA THR A 151 12.51 12.11 -4.84
C THR A 151 13.26 12.03 -3.52
N VAL A 152 12.64 12.47 -2.41
CA VAL A 152 13.25 12.49 -1.07
C VAL A 152 12.97 11.20 -0.30
N CYS A 153 11.72 10.91 0.02
CA CYS A 153 11.37 9.71 0.80
C CYS A 153 11.10 8.46 -0.06
N GLY A 154 10.87 8.65 -1.37
CA GLY A 154 10.49 7.57 -2.26
C GLY A 154 9.02 7.18 -2.18
N ASP A 155 8.22 7.66 -1.23
CA ASP A 155 6.80 7.33 -1.10
C ASP A 155 5.94 8.05 -2.13
N GLY A 156 4.77 7.49 -2.45
CA GLY A 156 3.76 8.15 -3.27
C GLY A 156 2.67 7.22 -3.81
N PRO A 157 1.71 7.76 -4.58
CA PRO A 157 0.61 7.00 -5.14
C PRO A 157 1.04 6.13 -6.32
N ILE A 158 0.22 5.14 -6.67
CA ILE A 158 0.43 4.26 -7.81
C ILE A 158 -0.60 4.56 -8.89
N LEU A 159 -0.16 4.75 -10.13
CA LEU A 159 -1.06 4.89 -11.27
C LEU A 159 -1.48 3.51 -11.77
N ALA A 160 -2.75 3.36 -12.13
CA ALA A 160 -3.31 2.16 -12.74
C ALA A 160 -3.74 2.38 -14.19
N GLY A 161 -3.73 1.32 -15.00
CA GLY A 161 -4.31 1.32 -16.34
C GLY A 161 -3.65 2.33 -17.29
N ASP A 162 -4.46 3.10 -17.99
CA ASP A 162 -3.99 4.06 -19.01
C ASP A 162 -3.03 5.10 -18.42
N PHE A 163 -3.29 5.60 -17.21
CA PHE A 163 -2.38 6.51 -16.52
C PHE A 163 -1.01 5.90 -16.29
N ALA A 164 -0.95 4.61 -15.91
CA ALA A 164 0.30 3.89 -15.74
C ALA A 164 1.04 3.71 -17.07
N GLN A 165 0.31 3.45 -18.15
CA GLN A 165 0.89 3.25 -19.47
C GLN A 165 1.49 4.55 -20.03
N THR A 166 0.78 5.67 -19.91
CA THR A 166 1.29 6.98 -20.30
C THR A 166 2.52 7.36 -19.47
N ALA A 167 2.49 7.18 -18.15
CA ALA A 167 3.64 7.48 -17.30
C ALA A 167 4.89 6.66 -17.65
N ARG A 168 4.73 5.38 -18.05
CA ARG A 168 5.83 4.54 -18.55
C ARG A 168 6.45 5.04 -19.86
N SER A 169 5.70 5.79 -20.67
CA SER A 169 6.23 6.43 -21.89
C SER A 169 7.03 7.71 -21.62
N GLY A 170 7.15 8.13 -20.34
CA GLY A 170 8.00 9.24 -19.91
C GLY A 170 7.26 10.52 -19.55
N THR A 171 5.93 10.54 -19.63
CA THR A 171 5.11 11.73 -19.35
C THR A 171 4.03 11.41 -18.33
N LEU A 172 3.95 12.17 -17.23
CA LEU A 172 2.83 12.08 -16.30
C LEU A 172 1.57 12.73 -16.92
N PRO A 173 0.42 12.05 -16.95
CA PRO A 173 -0.83 12.64 -17.47
C PRO A 173 -1.21 13.93 -16.74
N ASP A 174 -1.70 14.95 -17.46
CA ASP A 174 -2.11 16.24 -16.87
C ASP A 174 -3.11 16.09 -15.71
N PRO A 175 -4.13 15.21 -15.78
CA PRO A 175 -5.05 15.07 -14.66
C PRO A 175 -4.39 14.51 -13.40
N VAL A 176 -3.39 13.63 -13.58
CA VAL A 176 -2.57 13.10 -12.48
C VAL A 176 -1.73 14.22 -11.88
N GLN A 177 -1.10 15.08 -12.69
CA GLN A 177 -0.34 16.23 -12.20
C GLN A 177 -1.21 17.23 -11.43
N GLN A 178 -2.43 17.50 -11.92
CA GLN A 178 -3.41 18.35 -11.25
C GLN A 178 -3.84 17.75 -9.90
N TRP A 179 -4.13 16.45 -9.86
CA TRP A 179 -4.48 15.75 -8.63
C TRP A 179 -3.33 15.78 -7.61
N LEU A 180 -2.09 15.56 -8.07
CA LEU A 180 -0.90 15.64 -7.22
C LEU A 180 -0.76 17.05 -6.64
N THR A 181 -0.81 18.09 -7.47
CA THR A 181 -0.70 19.49 -7.04
C THR A 181 -1.82 19.87 -6.06
N ALA A 182 -3.06 19.47 -6.34
CA ALA A 182 -4.20 19.68 -5.45
C ALA A 182 -4.06 18.93 -4.12
N SER A 183 -3.32 17.81 -4.12
CA SER A 183 -2.96 17.04 -2.93
C SER A 183 -1.69 17.56 -2.22
N GLY A 184 -1.19 18.75 -2.61
CA GLY A 184 -0.03 19.40 -2.01
C GLY A 184 1.32 18.88 -2.48
N TRP A 185 1.37 18.09 -3.56
CA TRP A 185 2.63 17.66 -4.15
C TRP A 185 3.24 18.76 -5.01
N THR A 186 4.56 18.87 -4.97
CA THR A 186 5.32 19.60 -5.97
C THR A 186 5.60 18.65 -7.14
N VAL A 187 5.17 19.03 -8.35
CA VAL A 187 5.41 18.23 -9.57
C VAL A 187 6.57 18.74 -10.42
N LEU A 188 6.98 20.00 -10.22
CA LEU A 188 8.09 20.66 -10.92
C LEU A 188 8.94 21.47 -9.92
N PRO A 189 10.29 21.47 -10.03
CA PRO A 189 11.09 20.76 -11.03
C PRO A 189 11.22 19.25 -10.77
N GLU A 190 10.94 18.80 -9.55
CA GLU A 190 10.99 17.39 -9.13
C GLU A 190 9.73 17.01 -8.36
N LEU A 191 9.39 15.72 -8.39
CA LEU A 191 8.25 15.17 -7.64
C LEU A 191 8.57 15.14 -6.15
N ARG A 192 7.86 15.96 -5.36
CA ARG A 192 7.98 15.98 -3.90
C ARG A 192 6.61 15.88 -3.24
N CYS A 193 6.51 15.06 -2.20
CA CYS A 193 5.29 14.91 -1.42
C CYS A 193 5.11 16.12 -0.49
N PRO A 194 3.88 16.39 0.00
CA PRO A 194 3.59 17.52 0.90
C PRO A 194 4.43 17.55 2.19
N ASP A 195 4.98 16.42 2.62
CA ASP A 195 5.87 16.35 3.79
C ASP A 195 7.31 16.80 3.47
N HIS A 196 7.68 16.96 2.19
CA HIS A 196 9.03 17.26 1.70
C HIS A 196 9.06 18.36 0.62
N THR A 197 8.08 19.27 0.62
CA THR A 197 8.02 20.43 -0.28
C THR A 197 9.08 21.47 0.05
#